data_AF-A0A238L9K0-F1
#
_entry.id   AF-A0A238L9K0-F1
#
_cell.length_a   1.000
_cell.length_b   1.000
_cell.length_c   1.000
_cell.angle_alpha   90.00
_cell.angle_beta   90.00
_cell.angle_gamma   90.00
#
_symmetry.space_group_name_H-M   'P 1'
#
loop_
_entity.id
_entity.type
_entity.pdbx_description
1 polymer ?
#
loop_
_entity_poly.entity_id
_entity_poly.type
_entity_poly.pdbx_seq_one_letter_code
_entity_poly.pdbx_strand_id
1 'polypeptide(L)' 'MAYLDPTTLTCPSCGLSGEVVIVVGVGPGSRKGDIPYKKAQKAGPFDKSADGTLGCPTDGTEVWRNRPAQKAEQTT' A
#
# COMPACT_ATOMS: atom_id res chain seq x y z
N MET A 1 11.30 -10.42 -6.65
CA MET A 1 10.19 -10.37 -7.64
C MET A 1 9.19 -9.35 -7.17
N ALA A 2 8.65 -8.51 -8.05
CA ALA A 2 7.57 -7.59 -7.72
C ALA A 2 6.46 -7.73 -8.76
N TYR A 3 5.20 -7.54 -8.33
CA TYR A 3 4.04 -7.58 -9.19
C TYR A 3 3.11 -6.40 -8.88
N LEU A 4 2.26 -6.07 -9.86
CA LEU A 4 1.23 -5.05 -9.71
C LEU A 4 -0.03 -5.69 -9.15
N ASP A 5 -0.62 -5.03 -8.16
CA ASP A 5 -1.83 -5.42 -7.47
C ASP A 5 -2.84 -4.26 -7.57
N PRO A 6 -3.67 -4.25 -8.63
CA PRO A 6 -4.78 -3.30 -8.73
C PRO A 6 -5.76 -3.55 -7.58
N THR A 7 -6.11 -2.50 -6.84
CA THR A 7 -7.01 -2.57 -5.69
C THR A 7 -7.96 -1.39 -5.70
N THR A 8 -9.22 -1.62 -5.38
CA THR A 8 -10.17 -0.53 -5.11
C THR A 8 -10.10 -0.14 -3.64
N LEU A 9 -9.79 1.12 -3.37
CA LEU A 9 -9.87 1.70 -2.03
C LEU A 9 -11.16 2.49 -1.89
N THR A 10 -11.73 2.48 -0.69
CA THR A 10 -12.92 3.25 -0.35
C THR A 10 -12.62 4.05 0.91
N CYS A 11 -12.85 5.36 0.87
CA CYS A 11 -12.77 6.21 2.05
C CYS A 11 -13.93 5.89 3.00
N PRO A 12 -13.68 5.50 4.25
CA PRO A 12 -14.73 5.16 5.21
C PRO A 12 -15.51 6.37 5.72
N SER A 13 -14.98 7.59 5.55
CA SER A 13 -15.60 8.83 6.05
C SER A 13 -16.59 9.44 5.05
N CYS A 14 -16.16 9.67 3.79
CA CYS A 14 -17.03 10.27 2.76
C CYS A 14 -17.53 9.28 1.69
N GLY A 15 -17.10 8.02 1.72
CA GLY A 15 -17.53 6.98 0.75
C GLY A 15 -16.86 7.06 -0.63
N LEU A 16 -15.93 7.99 -0.84
CA LEU A 16 -15.18 8.11 -2.09
C LEU A 16 -14.44 6.80 -2.40
N SER A 17 -14.70 6.24 -3.58
CA SER A 17 -14.10 4.98 -4.02
C SER A 17 -13.25 5.19 -5.28
N GLY A 18 -12.13 4.49 -5.39
CA GLY A 18 -11.24 4.62 -6.53
C GLY A 18 -10.26 3.46 -6.68
N GLU A 19 -9.88 3.17 -7.93
CA GLU A 19 -8.85 2.19 -8.22
C GLU A 19 -7.45 2.77 -8.00
N VAL A 20 -6.61 2.02 -7.30
CA VAL A 20 -5.18 2.30 -7.11
C VAL A 20 -4.36 1.12 -7.59
N VAL A 21 -3.10 1.37 -7.95
CA VAL A 21 -2.16 0.32 -8.33
C VAL A 21 -1.08 0.24 -7.28
N ILE A 22 -1.01 -0.89 -6.57
CA ILE A 22 -0.02 -1.17 -5.54
C ILE A 22 1.05 -2.07 -6.14
N VAL A 23 2.32 -1.72 -5.94
CA VAL A 23 3.44 -2.61 -6.23
C VAL A 23 3.69 -3.43 -4.97
N VAL A 24 3.58 -4.75 -5.09
CA VAL A 24 3.94 -5.71 -4.05
C VAL A 24 5.25 -6.36 -4.42
N GLY A 25 6.27 -6.25 -3.57
CA GLY A 25 7.58 -6.78 -3.88
C GLY A 25 8.23 -7.62 -2.78
N VAL A 26 8.92 -8.65 -3.24
CA VAL A 26 9.71 -9.61 -2.49
C VAL A 26 11.17 -9.40 -2.87
N GLY A 27 12.00 -8.99 -1.92
CA GLY A 27 13.42 -8.69 -2.15
C GLY A 27 14.28 -9.95 -2.28
N PRO A 28 15.52 -9.84 -2.78
CA PRO A 28 16.45 -10.97 -2.93
C PRO A 28 16.84 -11.63 -1.60
N GLY A 29 16.67 -10.94 -0.47
CA GLY A 29 16.87 -11.48 0.87
C GLY A 29 15.60 -11.99 1.56
N SER A 30 14.46 -11.99 0.87
CA SER A 30 13.19 -12.41 1.47
C SER A 30 13.09 -13.92 1.59
N ARG A 31 12.58 -14.39 2.74
CA ARG A 31 12.33 -15.80 3.05
C ARG A 31 10.83 -16.11 3.06
N LYS A 32 10.49 -17.40 3.05
CA LYS A 32 9.10 -17.84 3.24
C LYS A 32 8.60 -17.34 4.61
N GLY A 33 7.48 -16.63 4.61
CA GLY A 33 6.90 -16.00 5.80
C GLY A 33 7.22 -14.51 5.95
N ASP A 34 8.16 -13.97 5.17
CA ASP A 34 8.44 -12.52 5.18
C ASP A 34 7.25 -11.74 4.62
N ILE A 35 7.03 -10.55 5.20
CA ILE A 35 6.00 -9.63 4.73
C ILE A 35 6.59 -8.82 3.57
N PRO A 36 6.02 -8.91 2.35
CA PRO A 36 6.50 -8.14 1.21
C PRO A 36 6.29 -6.64 1.42
N TYR A 37 7.14 -5.81 0.80
CA TYR A 37 6.86 -4.38 0.78
C TYR A 37 5.66 -4.10 -0.13
N LYS A 38 4.89 -3.06 0.21
CA LYS A 38 3.76 -2.58 -0.58
C LYS A 38 3.87 -1.08 -0.77
N LYS A 39 3.97 -0.61 -2.01
CA LYS A 39 4.07 0.81 -2.36
C LYS A 39 3.03 1.20 -3.40
N ALA A 40 2.29 2.29 -3.18
CA ALA A 40 1.38 2.83 -4.18
C ALA A 40 2.16 3.37 -5.39
N GLN A 41 1.92 2.81 -6.56
CA GLN A 41 2.45 3.30 -7.84
C GLN A 41 1.51 4.33 -8.45
N LYS A 42 0.21 4.02 -8.52
CA LYS A 42 -0.84 4.96 -8.92
C LYS A 42 -1.80 5.19 -7.75
N ALA A 43 -2.05 6.46 -7.45
CA ALA A 43 -2.92 6.88 -6.36
C ALA A 43 -4.41 7.02 -6.76
N GLY A 44 -4.73 6.93 -8.05
CA GLY A 44 -6.10 7.09 -8.52
C GLY A 44 -6.65 8.48 -8.14
N PRO A 45 -7.88 8.57 -7.57
CA PRO A 45 -8.46 9.82 -7.11
C PRO A 45 -7.96 10.26 -5.72
N PHE A 46 -7.02 9.56 -5.11
CA PHE A 46 -6.51 9.84 -3.77
C PHE A 46 -5.24 10.71 -3.80
N ASP A 47 -5.05 11.51 -2.75
CA ASP A 47 -3.85 12.32 -2.58
C ASP A 47 -2.69 11.47 -2.06
N LYS A 48 -1.54 11.57 -2.72
CA LYS A 48 -0.34 10.81 -2.34
C LYS A 48 0.64 11.69 -1.58
N SER A 49 0.90 11.33 -0.33
CA SER A 49 1.90 11.96 0.53
C SER A 49 3.33 11.52 0.15
N ALA A 50 4.32 12.29 0.60
CA ALA A 50 5.74 12.05 0.29
C ALA A 50 6.28 10.71 0.84
N ASP A 51 5.71 10.23 1.94
CA ASP A 51 5.98 8.92 2.56
C ASP A 51 5.32 7.75 1.79
N GLY A 52 4.49 8.06 0.80
CA GLY A 52 3.75 7.11 -0.03
C GLY A 52 2.37 6.76 0.51
N THR A 53 1.91 7.38 1.59
CA THR A 53 0.55 7.24 2.12
C THR A 53 -0.48 7.85 1.17
N LEU A 54 -1.68 7.28 1.11
CA LEU A 54 -2.82 7.76 0.33
C LEU A 54 -3.90 8.31 1.25
N GLY A 55 -4.25 9.57 1.06
CA GLY A 55 -5.32 10.27 1.75
C GLY A 55 -6.52 10.53 0.85
N CYS A 56 -7.70 10.61 1.42
CA CYS A 56 -8.88 11.10 0.72
C CYS A 56 -8.77 12.62 0.50
N PRO A 57 -8.94 13.12 -0.73
CA PRO A 57 -8.85 14.56 -1.01
C PRO A 57 -10.00 15.37 -0.41
N THR A 58 -11.11 14.71 -0.05
CA THR A 58 -12.32 15.39 0.45
C THR A 58 -12.23 15.73 1.94
N ASP A 59 -11.68 14.83 2.74
CA ASP A 59 -11.67 14.93 4.21
C ASP A 59 -10.30 14.66 4.85
N GLY A 60 -9.27 14.33 4.05
CA GLY A 60 -7.93 14.02 4.53
C GLY A 60 -7.78 12.65 5.18
N THR A 61 -8.81 11.80 5.18
CA THR A 61 -8.77 10.47 5.81
C THR A 61 -7.72 9.60 5.14
N GLU A 62 -6.83 8.98 5.92
CA GLU A 62 -5.92 7.97 5.41
C GLU A 62 -6.70 6.75 4.91
N VAL A 63 -6.66 6.48 3.60
CA VAL A 63 -7.32 5.32 3.00
C VAL A 63 -6.36 4.15 2.80
N TRP A 64 -5.06 4.43 2.75
CA TRP A 64 -4.02 3.42 2.60
C TRP A 64 -2.66 3.99 2.99
N ARG A 65 -1.77 3.14 3.52
CA ARG A 65 -0.40 3.54 3.88
C ARG A 65 0.64 2.61 3.28
N ASN A 66 1.77 3.19 2.93
CA ASN A 66 2.95 2.46 2.48
C ASN A 66 3.41 1.50 3.59
N ARG A 67 3.64 0.23 3.23
CA ARG A 67 4.11 -0.79 4.18
C ARG A 67 5.50 -1.26 3.77
N PRO A 68 6.55 -0.98 4.56
CA PRO A 68 7.88 -1.52 4.29
C PRO A 68 7.88 -3.05 4.44
N ALA A 69 8.83 -3.72 3.80
CA ALA A 69 9.03 -5.16 4.01
C ALA A 69 9.42 -5.43 5.46
N GLN A 70 8.92 -6.53 6.01
CA GLN A 70 9.29 -7.00 7.35
C GLN A 70 9.75 -8.45 7.24
N LYS A 71 10.83 -8.79 7.95
CA LYS A 71 11.25 -10.19 8.05
C LYS A 71 10.24 -10.94 8.91
N ALA A 72 10.01 -12.21 8.58
CA ALA A 72 9.35 -13.13 9.49
C ALA A 72 10.14 -13.10 10.81
N GLU A 73 9.47 -12.76 11.91
CA GLU A 73 10.08 -12.88 13.23
C GLU A 73 10.52 -14.34 13.38
N GLN A 74 11.83 -14.56 13.48
CA GLN A 74 12.37 -15.88 13.76
C GLN A 74 12.05 -16.18 15.22
N THR A 75 10.89 -16.79 15.49
CA THR A 75 10.68 -17.49 16.76
C THR A 75 11.74 -18.58 16.81
N THR A 76 12.79 -18.33 17.58
CA THR A 76 13.87 -19.28 17.88
C THR A 76 13.54 -19.98 19.18
#